data_AF-A0A6I9P1Z5-F1
#
_entry.id   AF-A0A6I9P1Z5-F1
#
_cell.length_a   1.000
_cell.length_b   1.000
_cell.length_c   1.000
_cell.angle_alpha   90.00
_cell.angle_beta   90.00
_cell.angle_gamma   90.00
#
_symmetry.space_group_name_H-M   'P 1'
#
loop_
_entity.id
_entity.type
_entity.pdbx_description
1 polymer ?
#
loop_
_entity_poly.entity_id
_entity_poly.type
_entity_poly.pdbx_seq_one_letter_code
_entity_poly.pdbx_strand_id
1 'polypeptide(L)'
;MDYSNATMYQNLYTFIINSPTLISLRVRDLMRSGVIKPSQKPIWFDVYDAFPPKKEPLYVKPHTRTTKKQDPVPEILYREDEIRAKFFEQYGTGYRSFLLHKPDFVSTCQRFVDKYMELKSRDELSEAALFEETGKALLAEGITLKRRGAPPVSAESRESRLTDVSAEQQVVGAGSEETTDATHTQ
;
A
#
# COMPACT_ATOMS: atom_id res chain seq x y z
N MET A 1 22.32 -6.73 67.42
CA MET A 1 21.68 -5.94 66.35
C MET A 1 22.46 -6.22 65.09
N ASP A 2 21.89 -7.06 64.22
CA ASP A 2 22.62 -7.77 63.17
C ASP A 2 22.81 -6.90 61.92
N TYR A 3 23.86 -6.09 61.94
CA TYR A 3 24.31 -5.30 60.78
C TYR A 3 24.87 -6.17 59.64
N SER A 4 25.10 -7.47 59.87
CA SER A 4 25.63 -8.42 58.87
C SER A 4 24.62 -8.81 57.80
N ASN A 5 23.33 -8.83 58.13
CA ASN A 5 22.29 -9.16 57.15
C ASN A 5 22.00 -7.95 56.25
N ALA A 6 22.02 -6.73 56.80
CA ALA A 6 21.75 -5.51 56.06
C ALA A 6 22.80 -5.25 54.95
N THR A 7 24.09 -5.49 55.23
CA THR A 7 25.15 -5.36 54.22
C THR A 7 25.06 -6.44 53.13
N MET A 8 24.64 -7.67 53.47
CA MET A 8 24.41 -8.73 52.48
C MET A 8 23.29 -8.37 51.51
N TYR A 9 22.15 -7.86 52.02
CA TYR A 9 21.04 -7.41 51.19
C TYR A 9 21.40 -6.18 50.35
N GLN A 10 22.14 -5.21 50.90
CA GLN A 10 22.61 -4.05 50.14
C GLN A 10 23.59 -4.46 49.03
N ASN A 11 24.52 -5.38 49.30
CA ASN A 11 25.47 -5.87 48.30
C ASN A 11 24.78 -6.70 47.20
N LEU A 12 23.77 -7.51 47.54
CA LEU A 12 22.89 -8.18 46.57
C LEU A 12 22.11 -7.15 45.74
N TYR A 13 21.55 -6.11 46.36
CA TYR A 13 20.82 -5.04 45.67
C TYR A 13 21.73 -4.27 44.71
N THR A 14 22.96 -3.93 45.14
CA THR A 14 23.95 -3.25 44.29
C THR A 14 24.44 -4.17 43.16
N PHE A 15 24.63 -5.47 43.37
CA PHE A 15 25.04 -6.44 42.34
C PHE A 15 23.93 -6.71 41.31
N ILE A 16 22.66 -6.77 41.76
CA ILE A 16 21.50 -6.98 40.91
C ILE A 16 21.17 -5.73 40.07
N ILE A 17 21.38 -4.53 40.62
CA ILE A 17 21.00 -3.25 40.01
C ILE A 17 22.14 -2.62 39.18
N ASN A 18 23.41 -2.89 39.48
CA ASN A 18 24.56 -2.27 38.77
C ASN A 18 25.32 -3.20 37.82
N SER A 19 24.95 -4.48 37.67
CA SER A 19 25.64 -5.40 36.75
C SER A 19 24.93 -5.48 35.38
N PRO A 20 25.62 -5.17 34.27
CA PRO A 20 25.04 -5.12 32.93
C PRO A 20 24.61 -6.52 32.47
N THR A 21 23.33 -6.82 32.67
CA THR A 21 22.41 -7.63 31.83
C THR A 21 22.95 -8.72 30.89
N LEU A 22 22.92 -9.94 31.41
CA LEU A 22 22.62 -11.14 30.64
C LEU A 22 21.83 -12.08 31.56
N ILE A 23 20.54 -12.33 31.29
CA ILE A 23 19.76 -13.27 32.11
C ILE A 23 20.40 -14.67 32.09
N SER A 24 20.98 -15.06 30.96
CA SER A 24 21.73 -16.29 30.79
C SER A 24 23.00 -16.32 31.64
N LEU A 25 23.79 -15.25 31.65
CA LEU A 25 25.00 -15.15 32.49
C LEU A 25 24.64 -15.18 33.98
N ARG A 26 23.60 -14.43 34.38
CA ARG A 26 23.10 -14.43 35.77
C ARG A 26 22.67 -15.83 36.21
N VAL A 27 21.88 -16.54 35.41
CA VAL A 27 21.44 -17.90 35.73
C VAL A 27 22.62 -18.87 35.76
N ARG A 28 23.55 -18.76 34.80
CA ARG A 28 24.78 -19.56 34.77
C ARG A 28 25.61 -19.37 36.05
N ASP A 29 25.80 -18.13 36.50
CA ASP A 29 26.59 -17.83 37.70
C ASP A 29 25.87 -18.25 38.99
N LEU A 30 24.54 -18.12 39.03
CA LEU A 30 23.72 -18.64 40.14
C LEU A 30 23.74 -20.17 40.21
N MET A 31 23.80 -20.86 39.09
CA MET A 31 23.99 -22.31 39.06
C MET A 31 25.41 -22.71 39.50
N ARG A 32 26.45 -21.98 39.05
CA ARG A 32 27.85 -22.22 39.43
C ARG A 32 28.12 -22.01 40.92
N SER A 33 27.48 -21.00 41.52
CA SER A 33 27.57 -20.72 42.96
C SER A 33 26.71 -21.64 43.82
N GLY A 34 25.90 -22.52 43.20
CA GLY A 34 25.05 -23.48 43.91
C GLY A 34 23.75 -22.91 44.48
N VAL A 35 23.45 -21.61 44.23
CA VAL A 35 22.18 -20.98 44.64
C VAL A 35 21.02 -21.60 43.88
N ILE A 36 21.16 -21.80 42.56
CA ILE A 36 20.23 -22.58 41.75
C ILE A 36 20.79 -23.99 41.62
N LYS A 37 20.08 -24.96 42.19
CA LYS A 37 20.44 -26.37 42.04
C LYS A 37 20.32 -26.79 40.57
N PRO A 38 21.16 -27.71 40.06
CA PRO A 38 21.02 -28.22 38.70
C PRO A 38 19.64 -28.79 38.38
N SER A 39 18.94 -29.34 39.38
CA SER A 39 17.55 -29.83 39.27
C SER A 39 16.51 -28.72 39.11
N GLN A 40 16.85 -27.48 39.46
CA GLN A 40 16.00 -26.29 39.34
C GLN A 40 16.43 -25.40 38.16
N LYS A 41 17.24 -25.95 37.25
CA LYS A 41 17.64 -25.27 36.02
C LYS A 41 16.41 -24.85 35.20
N PRO A 42 16.29 -23.58 34.78
CA PRO A 42 15.17 -23.14 33.96
C PRO A 42 15.09 -23.89 32.62
N ILE A 43 13.87 -24.24 32.20
CA ILE A 43 13.62 -25.01 30.96
C ILE A 43 14.21 -24.31 29.73
N TRP A 44 14.13 -22.97 29.69
CA TRP A 44 14.64 -22.19 28.55
C TRP A 44 16.16 -22.13 28.46
N PHE A 45 16.91 -22.46 29.53
CA PHE A 45 18.36 -22.25 29.59
C PHE A 45 19.11 -23.11 28.57
N ASP A 46 18.70 -24.38 28.40
CA ASP A 46 19.32 -25.29 27.43
C ASP A 46 19.03 -24.85 25.99
N VAL A 47 17.82 -24.34 25.72
CA VAL A 47 17.46 -23.78 24.41
C VAL A 47 18.30 -22.54 24.10
N TYR A 48 18.52 -21.68 25.10
CA TYR A 48 19.34 -20.49 24.96
C TYR A 48 20.83 -20.83 24.73
N ASP A 49 21.37 -21.83 25.43
CA ASP A 49 22.77 -22.25 25.29
C ASP A 49 23.03 -22.94 23.94
N ALA A 50 22.06 -23.71 23.45
CA ALA A 50 22.12 -24.34 22.12
C ALA A 50 21.93 -23.34 20.97
N PHE A 51 21.02 -22.36 21.14
CA PHE A 51 20.66 -21.39 20.12
C PHE A 51 20.76 -19.94 20.66
N PRO A 52 21.98 -19.44 20.92
CA PRO A 52 22.17 -18.11 21.46
C PRO A 52 21.71 -17.03 20.48
N PRO A 53 21.14 -15.91 20.96
CA PRO A 53 20.72 -14.82 20.09
C PRO A 53 21.94 -14.13 19.44
N LYS A 54 21.77 -13.59 18.22
CA LYS A 54 22.83 -12.86 17.50
C LYS A 54 23.40 -11.68 18.30
N LYS A 55 22.54 -11.00 19.06
CA LYS A 55 22.92 -9.91 19.94
C LYS A 55 22.42 -10.22 21.33
N GLU A 56 23.32 -10.09 22.29
CA GLU A 56 23.03 -10.29 23.69
C GLU A 56 22.01 -9.26 24.21
N PRO A 57 21.00 -9.68 25.00
CA PRO A 57 19.96 -8.81 25.54
C PRO A 57 20.51 -7.98 26.71
N LEU A 58 21.37 -7.02 26.36
CA LEU A 58 21.92 -6.05 27.29
C LEU A 58 20.93 -4.89 27.47
N TYR A 59 20.66 -4.51 28.71
CA TYR A 59 20.02 -3.25 29.01
C TYR A 59 20.97 -2.12 28.63
N VAL A 60 20.54 -1.35 27.64
CA VAL A 60 21.20 -0.13 27.21
C VAL A 60 20.26 1.00 27.54
N LYS A 61 20.70 1.91 28.43
CA LYS A 61 19.91 3.10 28.74
C LYS A 61 19.72 3.90 27.44
N PRO A 62 18.47 4.19 27.01
CA PRO A 62 18.26 4.98 25.82
C PRO A 62 18.89 6.35 26.00
N HIS A 63 19.82 6.71 25.12
CA HIS A 63 20.50 8.00 25.15
C HIS A 63 19.78 8.95 24.19
N THR A 64 19.21 10.04 24.71
CA THR A 64 18.67 11.11 23.88
C THR A 64 19.83 11.82 23.19
N ARG A 65 19.83 11.85 21.85
CA ARG A 65 20.92 12.47 21.09
C ARG A 65 20.90 13.98 21.35
N THR A 66 21.90 14.50 22.05
CA THR A 66 22.07 15.95 22.32
C THR A 66 22.67 16.71 21.14
N THR A 67 23.38 16.00 20.25
CA THR A 67 24.06 16.58 19.08
C THR A 67 23.21 16.44 17.82
N LYS A 68 23.32 17.40 16.88
CA LYS A 68 22.73 17.40 15.51
C LYS A 68 23.26 16.27 14.59
N LYS A 69 23.61 15.11 15.13
CA LYS A 69 24.11 13.98 14.34
C LYS A 69 22.89 13.37 13.66
N GLN A 70 22.89 13.35 12.33
CA GLN A 70 21.78 12.79 11.55
C GLN A 70 21.56 11.31 11.88
N ASP A 71 20.32 10.85 11.72
CA ASP A 71 20.00 9.42 11.81
C ASP A 71 20.74 8.64 10.73
N PRO A 72 21.29 7.46 11.06
CA PRO A 72 22.04 6.66 10.10
C PRO A 72 21.14 6.00 9.06
N VAL A 73 19.81 6.07 9.23
CA VAL A 73 18.84 5.45 8.35
C VAL A 73 18.48 6.46 7.25
N PRO A 74 18.80 6.17 5.97
CA PRO A 74 18.44 7.05 4.86
C PRO A 74 16.94 6.94 4.52
N GLU A 75 16.44 7.93 3.78
CA GLU A 75 15.11 7.88 3.19
C GLU A 75 15.03 6.79 2.11
N ILE A 76 13.88 6.09 2.03
CA ILE A 76 13.65 5.01 1.06
C ILE A 76 12.78 5.57 -0.07
N LEU A 77 13.41 5.95 -1.17
CA LEU A 77 12.75 6.47 -2.39
C LEU A 77 13.10 5.60 -3.59
N TYR A 78 12.11 5.31 -4.42
CA TYR A 78 12.25 4.54 -5.64
C TYR A 78 12.04 5.41 -6.88
N ARG A 79 12.46 4.90 -8.05
CA ARG A 79 12.37 5.65 -9.31
C ARG A 79 10.93 5.87 -9.76
N GLU A 80 10.04 4.94 -9.45
CA GLU A 80 8.62 5.07 -9.73
C GLU A 80 7.93 6.12 -8.86
N ASP A 81 8.51 6.52 -7.72
CA ASP A 81 7.86 7.47 -6.82
C ASP A 81 7.75 8.87 -7.46
N GLU A 82 8.67 9.22 -8.38
CA GLU A 82 8.57 10.43 -9.21
C GLU A 82 7.29 10.42 -10.07
N ILE A 83 6.90 9.25 -10.59
CA ILE A 83 5.71 9.08 -11.43
C ILE A 83 4.46 8.99 -10.57
N ARG A 84 4.53 8.33 -9.42
CA ARG A 84 3.43 8.28 -8.45
C ARG A 84 3.11 9.68 -7.95
N ALA A 85 4.11 10.51 -7.68
CA ALA A 85 3.91 11.91 -7.28
C ALA A 85 3.14 12.69 -8.36
N LYS A 86 3.59 12.63 -9.62
CA LYS A 86 2.91 13.25 -10.77
C LYS A 86 1.48 12.73 -10.95
N PHE A 87 1.27 11.41 -10.78
CA PHE A 87 -0.06 10.79 -10.86
C PHE A 87 -1.00 11.31 -9.78
N PHE A 88 -0.57 11.34 -8.51
CA PHE A 88 -1.40 11.81 -7.41
C PHE A 88 -1.65 13.32 -7.44
N GLU A 89 -0.71 14.10 -7.97
CA GLU A 89 -0.90 15.53 -8.24
C GLU A 89 -2.04 15.74 -9.25
N GLN A 90 -2.02 14.99 -10.36
CA GLN A 90 -2.95 15.15 -11.48
C GLN A 90 -4.33 14.51 -11.24
N TYR A 91 -4.38 13.28 -10.69
CA TYR A 91 -5.60 12.47 -10.60
C TYR A 91 -6.07 12.24 -9.15
N GLY A 92 -5.18 12.40 -8.18
CA GLY A 92 -5.45 12.09 -6.76
C GLY A 92 -5.69 10.60 -6.50
N THR A 93 -6.29 10.31 -5.35
CA THR A 93 -6.49 8.92 -4.85
C THR A 93 -7.52 8.12 -5.66
N GLY A 94 -8.33 8.78 -6.49
CA GLY A 94 -9.42 8.15 -7.23
C GLY A 94 -10.56 7.65 -6.33
N TYR A 95 -11.46 6.85 -6.90
CA TYR A 95 -12.65 6.31 -6.21
C TYR A 95 -12.45 4.87 -5.71
N ARG A 96 -11.44 4.15 -6.23
CA ARG A 96 -11.12 2.79 -5.82
C ARG A 96 -10.27 2.83 -4.55
N SER A 97 -10.77 2.19 -3.49
CA SER A 97 -10.02 2.03 -2.25
C SER A 97 -8.85 1.05 -2.42
N PHE A 98 -7.82 1.22 -1.59
CA PHE A 98 -6.71 0.27 -1.51
C PHE A 98 -7.12 -0.96 -0.70
N LEU A 99 -6.87 -2.16 -1.24
CA LEU A 99 -7.09 -3.41 -0.51
C LEU A 99 -5.77 -3.92 0.09
N LEU A 100 -5.34 -3.29 1.18
CA LEU A 100 -4.04 -3.58 1.82
C LEU A 100 -3.91 -5.01 2.40
N HIS A 101 -5.03 -5.73 2.57
CA HIS A 101 -5.02 -7.13 3.01
C HIS A 101 -4.68 -8.12 1.90
N LYS A 102 -4.75 -7.69 0.63
CA LYS A 102 -4.37 -8.52 -0.53
C LYS A 102 -2.95 -8.16 -0.95
N PRO A 103 -1.97 -9.09 -0.87
CA PRO A 103 -0.60 -8.79 -1.23
C PRO A 103 -0.45 -8.45 -2.73
N ASP A 104 -1.26 -9.08 -3.58
CA ASP A 104 -1.21 -8.89 -5.03
C ASP A 104 -2.16 -7.78 -5.52
N PHE A 105 -2.58 -6.88 -4.62
CA PHE A 105 -3.47 -5.79 -5.01
C PHE A 105 -2.73 -4.75 -5.85
N VAL A 106 -3.05 -4.73 -7.15
CA VAL A 106 -2.54 -3.71 -8.06
C VAL A 106 -3.47 -2.50 -8.06
N SER A 107 -3.00 -1.39 -7.49
CA SER A 107 -3.73 -0.12 -7.49
C SER A 107 -3.80 0.51 -8.88
N THR A 108 -4.73 1.44 -9.10
CA THR A 108 -4.81 2.22 -10.36
C THR A 108 -3.50 2.96 -10.64
N CYS A 109 -2.88 3.54 -9.61
CA CYS A 109 -1.59 4.20 -9.72
C CYS A 109 -0.49 3.20 -10.11
N GLN A 110 -0.50 1.99 -9.55
CA GLN A 110 0.47 0.96 -9.91
C GLN A 110 0.32 0.54 -11.37
N ARG A 111 -0.91 0.30 -11.86
CA ARG A 111 -1.16 0.02 -13.28
C ARG A 111 -0.64 1.13 -14.19
N PHE A 112 -0.78 2.38 -13.75
CA PHE A 112 -0.24 3.53 -14.48
C PHE A 112 1.27 3.51 -14.55
N VAL A 113 1.96 3.24 -13.44
CA VAL A 113 3.41 3.10 -13.40
C VAL A 113 3.89 1.96 -14.30
N ASP A 114 3.24 0.79 -14.22
CA ASP A 114 3.62 -0.38 -15.02
C ASP A 114 3.49 -0.08 -16.52
N LYS A 115 2.39 0.57 -16.92
CA LYS A 115 2.16 0.98 -18.30
C LYS A 115 3.12 2.06 -18.78
N TYR A 116 3.43 3.03 -17.91
CA TYR A 116 4.42 4.05 -18.19
C TYR A 116 5.80 3.44 -18.44
N MET A 117 6.20 2.44 -17.64
CA MET A 117 7.47 1.73 -17.82
C MET A 117 7.49 0.89 -19.09
N GLU A 118 6.39 0.22 -19.42
CA GLU A 118 6.23 -0.50 -20.68
C GLU A 118 6.46 0.43 -21.89
N LEU A 119 5.78 1.58 -21.91
CA LEU A 119 5.91 2.56 -23.00
C LEU A 119 7.30 3.20 -23.02
N LYS A 120 7.88 3.53 -21.86
CA LYS A 120 9.25 4.07 -21.76
C LYS A 120 10.30 3.13 -22.34
N SER A 121 10.07 1.82 -22.24
CA SER A 121 10.99 0.81 -22.78
C SER A 121 10.89 0.64 -24.29
N ARG A 122 9.79 1.07 -24.91
CA ARG A 122 9.51 0.92 -26.35
C ARG A 122 9.77 2.21 -27.13
N ASP A 123 9.35 3.34 -26.56
CA ASP A 123 9.32 4.62 -27.24
C ASP A 123 10.24 5.65 -26.55
N GLU A 124 11.06 6.34 -27.35
CA GLU A 124 11.88 7.48 -26.92
C GLU A 124 11.09 8.79 -26.92
N LEU A 125 9.96 8.81 -26.20
CA LEU A 125 9.15 10.01 -26.06
C LEU A 125 9.62 10.89 -24.90
N SER A 126 9.30 12.18 -24.98
CA SER A 126 9.49 13.08 -23.85
C SER A 126 8.60 12.67 -22.67
N GLU A 127 9.06 12.90 -21.44
CA GLU A 127 8.34 12.45 -20.23
C GLU A 127 6.89 12.95 -20.16
N ALA A 128 6.63 14.16 -20.65
CA ALA A 128 5.30 14.75 -20.68
C ALA A 128 4.39 14.06 -21.71
N ALA A 129 4.92 13.77 -22.90
CA ALA A 129 4.18 13.03 -23.93
C ALA A 129 3.87 11.60 -23.47
N LEU A 130 4.87 10.94 -22.88
CA LEU A 130 4.77 9.59 -22.34
C LEU A 130 3.69 9.49 -21.24
N PHE A 131 3.61 10.49 -20.36
CA PHE A 131 2.60 10.54 -19.30
C PHE A 131 1.17 10.65 -19.85
N GLU A 132 0.94 11.56 -20.82
CA GLU A 132 -0.38 11.72 -21.44
C GLU A 132 -0.77 10.51 -22.30
N GLU A 133 0.19 9.88 -23.00
CA GLU A 133 -0.05 8.64 -23.75
C GLU A 133 -0.40 7.47 -22.82
N THR A 134 0.31 7.33 -21.70
CA THR A 134 -0.02 6.34 -20.67
C THR A 134 -1.46 6.52 -20.18
N GLY A 135 -1.88 7.76 -19.91
CA GLY A 135 -3.26 8.07 -19.54
C GLY A 135 -4.27 7.66 -20.60
N LYS A 136 -3.98 7.92 -21.88
CA LYS A 136 -4.83 7.50 -23.02
C LYS A 136 -4.91 5.98 -23.15
N ALA A 137 -3.80 5.27 -22.97
CA ALA A 137 -3.74 3.82 -23.03
C ALA A 137 -4.60 3.18 -21.94
N LEU A 138 -4.51 3.68 -20.69
CA LEU A 138 -5.34 3.16 -19.60
C LEU A 138 -6.84 3.46 -19.76
N LEU A 139 -7.18 4.61 -20.35
CA LEU A 139 -8.58 4.92 -20.70
C LEU A 139 -9.11 3.95 -21.77
N ALA A 140 -8.28 3.58 -22.75
CA ALA A 140 -8.63 2.56 -23.76
C ALA A 140 -8.80 1.16 -23.15
N GLU A 141 -8.07 0.84 -22.08
CA GLU A 141 -8.24 -0.37 -21.27
C GLU A 141 -9.48 -0.32 -20.33
N GLY A 142 -10.22 0.80 -20.32
CA GLY A 142 -11.44 0.98 -19.53
C GLY A 142 -11.22 1.41 -18.08
N ILE A 143 -10.02 1.89 -17.73
CA ILE A 143 -9.71 2.41 -16.40
C ILE A 143 -10.14 3.88 -16.31
N THR A 144 -10.99 4.21 -15.35
CA THR A 144 -11.45 5.60 -15.16
C THR A 144 -10.41 6.45 -14.44
N LEU A 145 -9.90 7.48 -15.13
CA LEU A 145 -8.99 8.49 -14.57
C LEU A 145 -9.71 9.85 -14.53
N LYS A 146 -9.92 10.41 -13.32
CA LYS A 146 -10.54 11.74 -13.14
C LYS A 146 -9.45 12.74 -12.75
N ARG A 147 -9.22 13.78 -13.57
CA ARG A 147 -8.29 14.86 -13.20
C ARG A 147 -8.85 15.64 -12.01
N ARG A 148 -7.98 15.97 -11.06
CA ARG A 148 -8.28 16.82 -9.91
C ARG A 148 -8.57 18.24 -10.41
N GLY A 149 -9.76 18.76 -10.10
CA GLY A 149 -10.18 20.12 -10.52
C GLY A 149 -10.82 20.23 -11.91
N ALA A 150 -10.98 19.13 -12.65
CA ALA A 150 -11.78 19.16 -13.88
C ALA A 150 -13.30 19.19 -13.54
N PRO A 151 -14.10 20.04 -14.23
CA PRO A 151 -15.55 19.94 -14.14
C PRO A 151 -15.98 18.52 -14.57
N PRO A 152 -17.08 17.97 -14.01
CA PRO A 152 -17.56 16.66 -14.43
C PRO A 152 -17.85 16.72 -15.93
N VAL A 153 -17.07 15.97 -16.72
CA VAL A 153 -17.34 15.82 -18.15
C VAL A 153 -18.60 14.97 -18.23
N SER A 154 -19.75 15.61 -18.51
CA SER A 154 -21.00 14.92 -18.77
C SER A 154 -20.79 13.96 -19.93
N ALA A 155 -21.15 12.70 -19.72
CA ALA A 155 -21.24 11.71 -20.79
C ALA A 155 -22.52 11.98 -21.60
N GLU A 156 -22.59 13.10 -22.31
CA GLU A 156 -23.69 13.42 -23.22
C GLU A 156 -23.16 13.64 -24.64
N SER A 157 -23.11 12.54 -25.40
CA SER A 157 -23.17 12.60 -26.88
C SER A 157 -23.52 11.25 -27.53
N ARG A 158 -24.31 10.38 -26.89
CA ARG A 158 -24.77 9.12 -27.51
C ARG A 158 -26.28 8.94 -27.61
N GLU A 159 -27.07 9.93 -27.20
CA GLU A 159 -28.54 9.84 -27.21
C GLU A 159 -29.21 10.84 -28.19
N SER A 160 -28.49 11.41 -29.16
CA SER A 160 -29.07 12.35 -30.13
C SER A 160 -29.14 11.85 -31.57
N ARG A 161 -28.81 10.57 -31.83
CA ARG A 161 -28.85 9.99 -33.19
C ARG A 161 -29.92 8.91 -33.42
N LEU A 162 -30.76 8.62 -32.43
CA LEU A 162 -31.76 7.54 -32.55
C LEU A 162 -33.20 8.02 -32.78
N THR A 163 -33.49 9.32 -32.72
CA THR A 163 -34.87 9.84 -32.86
C THR A 163 -35.20 10.43 -34.23
N ASP A 164 -34.22 10.56 -35.14
CA ASP A 164 -34.42 11.28 -36.41
C ASP A 164 -34.77 10.38 -37.62
N VAL A 165 -34.81 9.05 -37.45
CA VAL A 165 -35.14 8.10 -38.54
C VAL A 165 -36.60 7.63 -38.51
N SER A 166 -37.35 7.92 -37.44
CA SER A 166 -38.73 7.43 -37.30
C SER A 166 -39.82 8.42 -37.75
N ALA A 167 -39.44 9.62 -38.20
CA ALA A 167 -40.40 10.67 -38.58
C ALA A 167 -40.65 10.79 -40.10
N GLU A 168 -39.92 10.08 -40.96
CA GLU A 168 -40.05 10.23 -42.42
C GLU A 168 -41.01 9.22 -43.10
N GLN A 169 -41.63 8.29 -42.38
CA GLN A 169 -42.62 7.37 -42.97
C GLN A 169 -44.05 7.71 -42.54
N GLN A 170 -44.51 8.94 -42.79
CA GLN A 170 -45.95 9.21 -42.77
C GLN A 170 -46.45 10.47 -43.49
N VAL A 171 -45.89 10.90 -44.63
CA VAL A 171 -46.56 11.93 -45.47
C VAL A 171 -46.26 11.74 -46.96
N VAL A 172 -46.94 10.81 -47.65
CA VAL A 172 -47.30 10.96 -49.08
C VAL A 172 -48.55 10.12 -49.37
N GLY A 173 -49.64 10.76 -49.81
CA GLY A 173 -50.80 10.08 -50.38
C GLY A 173 -52.13 10.83 -50.22
N ALA A 174 -52.24 12.03 -50.82
CA ALA A 174 -53.52 12.74 -50.98
C ALA A 174 -54.29 12.25 -52.24
N GLY A 175 -55.61 12.49 -52.25
CA GLY A 175 -56.68 12.00 -53.17
C GLY A 175 -56.47 12.14 -54.69
N SER A 176 -57.36 11.68 -55.57
CA SER A 176 -58.84 11.78 -55.57
C SER A 176 -59.49 11.02 -56.77
N GLU A 177 -60.76 10.59 -56.60
CA GLU A 177 -61.90 10.50 -57.57
C GLU A 177 -61.75 9.62 -58.86
N GLU A 178 -62.74 8.97 -59.50
CA GLU A 178 -64.21 8.87 -59.44
C GLU A 178 -64.69 7.64 -60.29
N THR A 179 -65.88 7.10 -59.97
CA THR A 179 -66.88 6.34 -60.78
C THR A 179 -66.50 5.20 -61.76
N THR A 180 -67.07 4.00 -61.56
CA THR A 180 -68.24 3.42 -62.32
C THR A 180 -68.39 1.90 -62.12
N ASP A 181 -69.60 1.52 -61.68
CA ASP A 181 -70.50 0.40 -62.08
C ASP A 181 -70.05 -1.06 -62.38
N ALA A 182 -71.00 -1.97 -62.06
CA ALA A 182 -71.27 -3.33 -62.56
C ALA A 182 -70.62 -4.61 -61.94
N THR A 183 -71.44 -5.28 -61.11
CA THR A 183 -71.96 -6.68 -61.21
C THR A 183 -71.05 -7.93 -61.14
N HIS A 184 -71.53 -8.92 -60.37
CA HIS A 184 -71.51 -10.40 -60.56
C HIS A 184 -70.80 -11.19 -59.42
N THR A 185 -71.51 -11.65 -58.38
CA THR A 185 -72.05 -13.03 -58.18
C THR A 185 -71.23 -14.17 -58.82
N GLN A 186 -70.63 -15.01 -57.97
CA GLN A 186 -70.90 -16.45 -57.86
C GLN A 186 -70.39 -16.95 -56.52
#